data_AF-A0A8I1IJ65-F1
#
_entry.id   AF-A0A8I1IJ65-F1
#
_cell.length_a   1.000
_cell.length_b   1.000
_cell.length_c   1.000
_cell.angle_alpha   90.00
_cell.angle_beta   90.00
_cell.angle_gamma   90.00
#
_symmetry.space_group_name_H-M   'P 1'
#
loop_
_entity.id
_entity.type
_entity.pdbx_description
1 polymer ?
#
loop_
_entity_poly.entity_id
_entity_poly.type
_entity_poly.pdbx_seq_one_letter_code
_entity_poly.pdbx_strand_id
1 'polypeptide(L)'
;MAELCAAAGVGVTWLHKCFQEVYATSPAQYVLARRLSAVREKLLDGDDPPRSVKDAALAQGFFETGRFAQYYRRTYGERPSDTFRRNPAQRA
;
A
#
# COMPACT_ATOMS: atom_id res chain seq x y z
N MET A 1 0.33 -1.49 -15.05
CA MET A 1 0.59 -2.87 -15.53
C MET A 1 1.50 -2.89 -16.74
N ALA A 2 1.21 -2.07 -17.76
CA ALA A 2 2.13 -1.82 -18.88
C ALA A 2 3.57 -1.47 -18.42
N GLU A 3 3.71 -0.57 -17.44
CA GLU A 3 5.03 -0.21 -16.89
C GLU A 3 5.76 -1.38 -16.25
N LEU A 4 5.06 -2.27 -15.53
CA LEU A 4 5.67 -3.44 -14.89
C LEU A 4 6.08 -4.50 -15.93
N CYS A 5 5.29 -4.64 -17.01
CA CYS A 5 5.64 -5.48 -18.15
C CYS A 5 6.88 -4.96 -18.86
N ALA A 6 6.94 -3.64 -19.12
CA ALA A 6 8.08 -2.99 -19.75
C ALA A 6 9.35 -3.11 -18.89
N ALA A 7 9.25 -2.85 -17.59
CA ALA A 7 10.38 -2.96 -16.65
C ALA A 7 10.90 -4.39 -16.52
N ALA A 8 10.02 -5.40 -16.61
CA ALA A 8 10.40 -6.81 -16.50
C ALA A 8 10.73 -7.46 -17.85
N GLY A 9 10.53 -6.76 -18.97
CA GLY A 9 10.77 -7.31 -20.32
C GLY A 9 9.85 -8.47 -20.72
N VAL A 10 8.67 -8.59 -20.09
CA VAL A 10 7.74 -9.71 -20.30
C VAL A 10 6.33 -9.24 -20.66
N GLY A 11 5.59 -10.08 -21.37
CA GLY A 11 4.16 -9.86 -21.62
C GLY A 11 3.30 -10.00 -20.36
N VAL A 12 2.11 -9.39 -20.38
CA VAL A 12 1.15 -9.39 -19.25
C VAL A 12 0.84 -10.80 -18.77
N THR A 13 0.59 -11.75 -19.67
CA THR A 13 0.27 -13.14 -19.33
C THR A 13 1.40 -13.83 -18.58
N TRP A 14 2.64 -13.62 -19.05
CA TRP A 14 3.82 -14.22 -18.43
C TRP A 14 4.08 -13.62 -17.05
N LEU A 15 3.95 -12.30 -16.93
CA LEU A 15 4.05 -11.59 -15.65
C LEU A 15 3.00 -12.07 -14.65
N HIS A 16 1.74 -12.24 -15.08
CA HIS A 16 0.70 -12.81 -14.24
C HIS A 16 1.03 -14.23 -13.78
N LYS A 17 1.50 -15.09 -14.69
CA LYS A 17 1.88 -16.46 -14.38
C LYS A 17 3.00 -16.51 -13.34
N CYS A 18 4.07 -15.73 -13.51
CA CYS A 18 5.16 -15.67 -12.54
C CYS A 18 4.72 -15.20 -11.16
N PHE A 19 3.87 -14.18 -11.10
CA PHE A 19 3.37 -13.69 -9.81
C PHE A 19 2.48 -14.72 -9.11
N GLN A 20 1.72 -15.52 -9.87
CA GLN A 20 1.01 -16.63 -9.29
C GLN A 20 1.97 -17.72 -8.79
N GLU A 21 2.92 -18.15 -9.62
CA GLU A 21 3.85 -19.23 -9.24
C GLU A 21 4.76 -18.87 -8.05
N VAL A 22 5.22 -17.61 -7.97
CA VAL A 22 6.19 -17.18 -6.95
C VAL A 22 5.50 -16.61 -5.70
N TYR A 23 4.43 -15.83 -5.88
CA TYR A 23 3.78 -15.07 -4.80
C TYR A 23 2.33 -15.49 -4.53
N ALA A 24 1.82 -16.52 -5.21
CA ALA A 24 0.44 -17.01 -5.09
C ALA A 24 -0.64 -15.92 -5.31
N THR A 25 -0.31 -14.85 -6.03
CA THR A 25 -1.19 -13.68 -6.17
C THR A 25 -1.06 -13.01 -7.53
N SER A 26 -1.91 -12.03 -7.84
CA SER A 26 -1.77 -11.25 -9.05
C SER A 26 -0.77 -10.09 -8.87
N PRO A 27 -0.09 -9.64 -9.94
CA PRO A 27 0.80 -8.49 -9.87
C PRO A 27 0.14 -7.24 -9.27
N ALA A 28 -1.12 -6.98 -9.63
CA ALA A 28 -1.88 -5.85 -9.11
C ALA A 28 -2.15 -5.97 -7.59
N GLN A 29 -2.50 -7.16 -7.11
CA GLN A 29 -2.72 -7.40 -5.68
C GLN A 29 -1.41 -7.29 -4.90
N TYR A 30 -0.29 -7.78 -5.45
CA TYR A 30 1.02 -7.63 -4.84
C TYR A 30 1.43 -6.16 -4.71
N VAL A 31 1.30 -5.38 -5.79
CA VAL A 31 1.60 -3.94 -5.78
C VAL A 31 0.71 -3.20 -4.79
N LEU A 32 -0.57 -3.55 -4.72
CA LEU A 32 -1.50 -2.99 -3.73
C LEU A 32 -1.04 -3.30 -2.30
N ALA A 33 -0.70 -4.56 -2.00
CA ALA A 33 -0.22 -4.96 -0.68
C ALA A 33 1.08 -4.25 -0.28
N ARG A 34 2.02 -4.09 -1.23
CA ARG A 34 3.26 -3.33 -1.03
C ARG A 34 2.98 -1.86 -0.72
N ARG A 35 2.10 -1.20 -1.47
CA ARG A 35 1.69 0.19 -1.22
C ARG A 35 1.02 0.35 0.14
N LEU A 36 0.10 -0.54 0.50
CA LEU A 36 -0.55 -0.53 1.81
C LEU A 36 0.45 -0.68 2.96
N SER A 37 1.46 -1.54 2.78
CA SER A 37 2.51 -1.76 3.78
C SER A 37 3.39 -0.52 3.96
N ALA A 38 3.81 0.11 2.87
CA ALA A 38 4.57 1.36 2.92
C ALA A 38 3.79 2.49 3.60
N VAL A 39 2.48 2.60 3.35
CA VAL A 39 1.62 3.55 4.09
C VAL A 39 1.64 3.23 5.58
N ARG A 40 1.46 1.96 5.96
CA ARG A 40 1.44 1.57 7.38
C ARG A 40 2.76 1.88 8.09
N GLU A 41 3.88 1.56 7.46
CA GLU A 41 5.22 1.90 7.97
C GLU A 41 5.34 3.40 8.21
N LYS A 42 4.94 4.23 7.23
CA LYS A 42 5.00 5.68 7.38
C LYS A 42 4.05 6.22 8.44
N LEU A 43 2.86 5.64 8.60
CA LEU A 43 1.93 6.05 9.66
C LEU A 43 2.44 5.71 11.06
N LEU A 44 3.28 4.69 11.20
CA LEU A 44 3.86 4.25 12.47
C LEU A 44 5.24 4.86 12.75
N ASP A 45 5.84 5.52 11.76
CA ASP A 45 7.11 6.24 11.87
C ASP A 45 6.97 7.41 12.86
N GLY A 46 7.57 7.26 14.05
CA GLY A 46 7.51 8.26 15.12
C GLY A 46 8.51 9.40 14.95
N ASP A 47 9.55 9.21 14.12
CA ASP A 47 10.61 10.20 13.93
C ASP A 47 10.23 11.19 12.81
N ASP A 48 9.60 10.69 11.74
CA ASP A 48 9.10 11.52 10.63
C ASP A 48 7.64 11.13 10.27
N PRO A 49 6.67 11.46 11.12
CA PRO A 49 5.27 11.15 10.85
C PRO A 49 4.74 11.99 9.68
N PRO A 50 3.89 11.42 8.81
CA PRO A 50 3.23 12.18 7.77
C PRO A 50 2.26 13.20 8.38
N ARG A 51 2.06 14.33 7.70
CA ARG A 51 1.14 15.39 8.15
C ARG A 51 -0.30 14.89 8.33
N SER A 52 -0.72 13.93 7.52
CA SER A 52 -2.01 13.29 7.63
C SER A 52 -2.03 11.90 6.99
N VAL A 53 -3.04 11.11 7.33
CA VAL A 53 -3.32 9.83 6.64
C VAL A 53 -3.51 10.02 5.15
N LYS A 54 -4.12 11.14 4.72
CA LYS A 54 -4.35 11.45 3.31
C LYS A 54 -3.03 11.68 2.58
N ASP A 55 -2.10 12.39 3.20
CA ASP A 55 -0.78 12.66 2.59
C ASP A 55 0.02 11.37 2.42
N ALA A 56 0.02 10.50 3.42
CA ALA A 56 0.65 9.19 3.33
C ALA A 56 0.05 8.31 2.21
N ALA A 57 -1.29 8.34 2.07
CA ALA A 57 -1.98 7.60 1.03
C ALA A 57 -1.64 8.15 -0.38
N LEU A 58 -1.66 9.48 -0.56
CA LEU A 58 -1.32 10.13 -1.82
C LEU A 58 0.11 9.85 -2.25
N ALA A 59 1.07 9.87 -1.33
CA ALA A 59 2.47 9.56 -1.60
C ALA A 59 2.68 8.13 -2.14
N GLN A 60 1.78 7.20 -1.80
CA GLN A 60 1.79 5.81 -2.28
C GLN A 60 0.84 5.58 -3.47
N GLY A 61 0.29 6.64 -4.05
CA GLY A 61 -0.56 6.59 -5.25
C GLY A 61 -2.02 6.20 -4.98
N PHE A 62 -2.52 6.44 -3.77
CA PHE A 62 -3.94 6.33 -3.46
C PHE A 62 -4.62 7.70 -3.55
N PHE A 63 -5.40 7.91 -4.61
CA PHE A 63 -6.15 9.15 -4.82
C PHE A 63 -7.57 9.11 -4.22
N GLU A 64 -8.15 7.91 -4.09
CA GLU A 64 -9.48 7.69 -3.51
C GLU A 64 -9.37 7.25 -2.04
N THR A 65 -9.56 8.18 -1.10
CA THR A 65 -9.40 7.92 0.34
C THR A 65 -10.34 6.83 0.88
N GLY A 66 -11.59 6.78 0.41
CA GLY A 66 -12.56 5.76 0.85
C GLY A 66 -12.16 4.35 0.41
N ARG A 67 -11.74 4.21 -0.85
CA ARG A 67 -11.30 2.93 -1.42
C ARG A 67 -10.00 2.46 -0.77
N PHE A 68 -9.06 3.38 -0.56
CA PHE A 68 -7.85 3.12 0.23
C PHE A 68 -8.18 2.61 1.64
N ALA A 69 -9.05 3.31 2.38
CA ALA A 69 -9.41 2.91 3.73
C ALA A 69 -10.09 1.53 3.78
N GLN A 70 -10.88 1.18 2.77
CA GLN A 70 -11.47 -0.15 2.64
C GLN A 70 -10.40 -1.22 2.41
N TYR A 71 -9.47 -1.00 1.47
CA TYR A 71 -8.36 -1.92 1.23
C TYR A 71 -7.48 -2.09 2.47
N TYR A 72 -7.14 -0.98 3.14
CA TYR A 72 -6.34 -0.99 4.35
C TYR A 72 -7.00 -1.80 5.46
N ARG A 73 -8.28 -1.55 5.73
CA ARG A 73 -9.05 -2.28 6.76
C ARG A 73 -9.17 -3.76 6.43
N ARG A 74 -9.36 -4.12 5.16
CA ARG A 74 -9.41 -5.53 4.74
C ARG A 74 -8.09 -6.25 4.99
N THR A 75 -6.96 -5.56 4.80
CA THR A 75 -5.62 -6.13 4.95
C THR A 75 -5.15 -6.19 6.42
N TYR A 76 -5.43 -5.16 7.22
CA TYR A 76 -4.87 -5.03 8.58
C TYR A 76 -5.90 -5.09 9.71
N GLY A 77 -7.20 -5.17 9.40
CA GLY A 77 -8.27 -5.23 10.40
C GLY A 77 -8.62 -3.89 11.08
N GLU A 78 -7.78 -2.86 10.94
CA GLU A 78 -7.95 -1.52 11.53
C GLU A 78 -8.08 -0.43 10.45
N ARG A 79 -8.60 0.76 10.80
CA ARG A 79 -8.60 1.89 9.84
C ARG A 79 -7.23 2.57 9.86
N PRO A 80 -6.78 3.18 8.76
CA PRO A 80 -5.50 3.88 8.72
C PRO A 80 -5.44 5.06 9.71
N SER A 81 -6.59 5.68 10.03
CA SER A 81 -6.71 6.67 11.11
C SER A 81 -6.40 6.13 12.49
N ASP A 82 -6.77 4.87 12.75
CA ASP A 82 -6.55 4.22 14.04
C ASP A 82 -5.07 3.90 14.19
N THR A 83 -4.43 3.41 13.13
CA THR A 83 -2.96 3.25 13.05
C THR A 83 -2.25 4.56 13.31
N PHE A 84 -2.66 5.65 12.65
CA PHE A 84 -2.01 6.95 12.79
C PHE A 84 -2.12 7.52 14.21
N ARG A 85 -3.28 7.35 14.86
CA ARG A 85 -3.47 7.78 16.26
C ARG A 85 -2.61 7.01 17.27
N ARG A 86 -2.16 5.81 16.93
CA ARG A 86 -1.27 5.02 17.79
C ARG A 86 0.18 5.51 17.72
N ASN A 87 0.52 6.32 16.73
CA ASN A 87 1.85 6.89 16.60
C ASN A 87 2.14 7.80 17.81
N PRO A 88 3.22 7.56 18.58
CA PRO A 88 3.55 8.35 19.77
C PRO A 88 3.76 9.84 19.45
N ALA A 89 4.24 10.19 18.25
CA ALA A 89 4.40 11.57 17.83
C ALA A 89 3.08 12.34 17.66
N GLN A 90 1.94 11.63 17.57
CA GLN A 90 0.61 12.23 17.53
C GLN A 90 -0.06 12.30 18.91
N ARG A 91 0.56 11.72 19.95
CA ARG A 91 0.03 11.69 21.33
C ARG A 91 0.72 12.71 22.25
N ALA A 92 1.83 13.30 21.80
CA ALA A 92 2.56 14.37 22.48
C ALA A 92 1.99 15.74 22.08
#